data_AF-A0A110B281-F1
#
_entry.id   AF-A0A110B281-F1
#
_cell.length_a   1.000
_cell.length_b   1.000
_cell.length_c   1.000
_cell.angle_alpha   90.00
_cell.angle_beta   90.00
_cell.angle_gamma   90.00
#
_symmetry.space_group_name_H-M   'P 1'
#
loop_
_entity.id
_entity.type
_entity.pdbx_description
1 polymer ?
#
loop_
_entity_poly.entity_id
_entity_poly.type
_entity_poly.pdbx_seq_one_letter_code
_entity_poly.pdbx_strand_id
1 'polypeptide(L)'
;MFYNNLVSPDGSVEHTGDNLTGDGDGDDEQIKIDLSKVDPRTTEICVVVTIHDAENRRQNFGQVRNSFIRIFDAATNSDILKYELEEDFSIETAIEFGRIYKKDDKWKFEAIGAGMKGGLADYLKKYN
;
A
#
# COMPACT_ATOMS: atom_id res chain seq x y z
N MET A 1 7.50 1.14 6.64
CA MET A 1 6.77 2.42 6.59
C MET A 1 5.34 2.15 6.99
N PHE A 2 4.74 2.94 7.88
CA PHE A 2 3.35 2.76 8.33
C PHE A 2 2.80 4.10 8.84
N TYR A 3 1.50 4.20 9.14
CA TYR A 3 0.82 5.44 9.55
C TYR A 3 1.49 6.20 10.72
N ASN A 4 2.32 5.55 11.55
CA ASN A 4 3.09 6.18 12.64
C ASN A 4 4.55 6.53 12.27
N ASN A 5 4.99 6.22 11.05
CA ASN A 5 6.30 6.59 10.49
C ASN A 5 6.10 7.07 9.05
N LEU A 6 5.73 8.35 8.94
CA LEU A 6 5.30 9.01 7.71
C LEU A 6 6.41 9.20 6.69
N VAL A 7 7.68 9.20 7.11
CA VAL A 7 8.84 9.36 6.23
C VAL A 7 9.85 8.22 6.44
N SER A 8 10.37 7.66 5.34
CA SER A 8 11.39 6.63 5.43
C SER A 8 12.71 7.23 5.93
N PRO A 9 13.61 6.46 6.56
CA PRO A 9 14.88 7.00 7.06
C PRO A 9 15.74 7.69 5.99
N ASP A 10 15.58 7.26 4.73
CA ASP A 10 16.22 7.82 3.54
C ASP A 10 15.39 8.92 2.84
N GLY A 11 14.19 9.25 3.36
CA GLY A 11 13.29 10.26 2.80
C GLY A 11 12.71 9.91 1.42
N SER A 12 12.83 8.65 1.01
CA SER A 12 12.37 8.15 -0.28
C SER A 12 10.88 7.84 -0.32
N VAL A 13 10.24 7.63 0.83
CA VAL A 13 8.79 7.37 0.94
C VAL A 13 8.17 8.38 1.89
N GLU A 14 7.10 9.05 1.44
CA GLU A 14 6.32 10.02 2.21
C GLU A 14 4.82 9.63 2.17
N HIS A 15 4.22 9.45 3.34
CA HIS A 15 2.78 9.23 3.50
C HIS A 15 2.09 10.58 3.68
N THR A 16 1.13 10.91 2.81
CA THR A 16 0.54 12.27 2.76
C THR A 16 -0.51 12.55 3.84
N GLY A 17 -0.97 11.52 4.54
CA GLY A 17 -1.91 11.62 5.66
C GLY A 17 -2.81 10.38 5.71
N ASP A 18 -3.29 10.03 6.90
CA ASP A 18 -4.26 8.96 7.11
C ASP A 18 -5.67 9.56 7.04
N ASN A 19 -6.46 9.19 6.04
CA ASN A 19 -7.86 9.59 5.94
C ASN A 19 -8.73 8.54 6.64
N LEU A 20 -8.89 8.72 7.94
CA LEU A 20 -9.59 7.79 8.83
C LEU A 20 -11.07 7.56 8.48
N THR A 21 -11.66 8.39 7.61
CA THR A 21 -13.10 8.35 7.28
C THR A 21 -13.39 7.90 5.85
N GLY A 22 -12.41 7.92 4.95
CA GLY A 22 -12.63 7.67 3.52
C GLY A 22 -13.66 8.62 2.89
N ASP A 23 -13.76 9.83 3.45
CA ASP A 23 -14.78 10.82 3.09
C ASP A 23 -14.14 11.83 2.13
N GLY A 24 -14.60 11.84 0.87
CA GLY A 24 -14.05 12.68 -0.20
C GLY A 24 -14.16 12.03 -1.59
N ASP A 25 -14.14 12.84 -2.65
CA ASP A 25 -13.99 12.34 -4.02
C ASP A 25 -12.49 12.18 -4.34
N GLY A 26 -12.04 10.98 -4.72
CA GLY A 26 -10.69 10.72 -5.21
C GLY A 26 -9.90 9.71 -4.37
N ASP A 27 -8.58 9.89 -4.31
CA ASP A 27 -7.71 9.02 -3.49
C ASP A 27 -7.78 9.46 -2.02
N ASP A 28 -8.25 8.56 -1.15
CA ASP A 28 -8.32 8.81 0.29
C ASP A 28 -6.94 8.96 0.92
N GLU A 29 -5.96 8.20 0.44
CA GLU A 29 -4.57 8.22 0.91
C GLU A 29 -3.60 8.18 -0.28
N GLN A 30 -2.53 8.96 -0.20
CA GLN A 30 -1.45 8.91 -1.18
C GLN A 30 -0.10 8.66 -0.51
N ILE A 31 0.67 7.75 -1.09
CA ILE A 31 2.05 7.49 -0.73
C ILE A 31 2.94 7.97 -1.88
N LYS A 32 3.79 8.94 -1.61
CA LYS A 32 4.78 9.43 -2.57
C LYS A 32 6.06 8.62 -2.41
N ILE A 33 6.58 8.11 -3.52
CA ILE A 33 7.82 7.34 -3.54
C ILE A 33 8.80 7.98 -4.52
N ASP A 34 9.88 8.54 -4.01
CA ASP A 34 11.01 9.03 -4.77
C ASP A 34 12.06 7.92 -4.92
N LEU A 35 11.92 7.14 -6.00
CA LEU A 35 12.79 6.03 -6.34
C LEU A 35 14.26 6.45 -6.56
N SER A 36 14.56 7.74 -6.74
CA SER A 36 15.92 8.25 -6.88
C SER A 36 16.67 8.38 -5.55
N LYS A 37 15.93 8.48 -4.44
CA LYS A 37 16.45 8.59 -3.08
C LYS A 37 16.49 7.26 -2.34
N VAL A 38 15.84 6.24 -2.87
CA VAL A 38 15.83 4.89 -2.29
C VAL A 38 17.25 4.38 -2.13
N ASP A 39 17.61 3.91 -0.94
CA ASP A 39 18.91 3.30 -0.67
C ASP A 39 19.21 2.22 -1.75
N PRO A 40 20.39 2.24 -2.41
CA PRO A 40 20.73 1.27 -3.45
C PRO A 40 20.67 -0.20 -3.01
N ARG A 41 20.70 -0.48 -1.71
CA ARG A 41 20.55 -1.83 -1.13
C ARG A 41 19.09 -2.31 -1.12
N THR A 42 18.13 -1.41 -1.26
CA THR A 42 16.71 -1.73 -1.35
C THR A 42 16.40 -2.31 -2.73
N THR A 43 15.89 -3.53 -2.74
CA THR A 43 15.53 -4.25 -3.98
C THR A 43 14.01 -4.39 -4.16
N GLU A 44 13.24 -4.17 -3.10
CA GLU A 44 11.79 -4.35 -3.08
C GLU A 44 11.14 -3.35 -2.10
N ILE A 45 10.00 -2.79 -2.50
CA ILE A 45 9.13 -1.93 -1.70
C ILE A 45 7.72 -2.52 -1.80
N CYS A 46 7.25 -3.15 -0.74
CA CYS A 46 5.89 -3.68 -0.68
C CYS A 46 4.90 -2.63 -0.18
N VAL A 47 3.75 -2.56 -0.84
CA VAL A 47 2.63 -1.69 -0.46
C VAL A 47 1.54 -2.57 0.15
N VAL A 48 1.37 -2.41 1.45
CA VAL A 48 0.40 -3.17 2.25
C VAL A 48 -0.54 -2.18 2.92
N VAL A 49 -1.84 -2.45 2.81
CA VAL A 49 -2.85 -1.70 3.55
C VAL A 49 -3.47 -2.64 4.57
N THR A 50 -3.76 -2.08 5.73
CA THR A 50 -4.31 -2.84 6.86
C THR A 50 -5.41 -2.02 7.48
N ILE A 51 -6.47 -2.68 7.95
CA ILE A 51 -7.53 -1.99 8.69
C ILE A 51 -7.06 -1.81 10.13
N HIS A 52 -6.97 -0.56 10.58
CA HIS A 52 -6.60 -0.26 11.96
C HIS A 52 -7.66 -0.82 12.92
N ASP A 53 -7.22 -1.58 13.91
CA ASP A 53 -8.07 -2.15 14.96
C ASP A 53 -9.20 -3.07 14.44
N ALA A 54 -8.94 -3.76 13.32
CA ALA A 54 -9.90 -4.60 12.62
C ALA A 54 -10.61 -5.64 13.52
N GLU A 55 -9.89 -6.26 14.46
CA GLU A 55 -10.46 -7.26 15.38
C GLU A 55 -11.47 -6.65 16.35
N ASN A 56 -11.13 -5.52 17.00
CA ASN A 56 -12.03 -4.87 17.96
C ASN A 56 -13.19 -4.17 17.25
N ARG A 57 -12.94 -3.59 16.07
CA ARG A 57 -13.98 -2.96 15.23
C ARG A 57 -14.82 -3.96 14.44
N ARG A 58 -14.40 -5.24 14.41
CA ARG A 58 -15.01 -6.31 13.60
C ARG A 58 -15.15 -5.92 12.13
N GLN A 59 -14.13 -5.24 11.61
CA GLN A 59 -14.07 -4.75 10.23
C GLN A 59 -13.16 -5.65 9.39
N ASN A 60 -13.52 -5.83 8.12
CA ASN A 60 -12.73 -6.53 7.12
C ASN A 60 -12.83 -5.82 5.77
N PHE A 61 -11.94 -6.14 4.84
CA PHE A 61 -11.91 -5.48 3.54
C PHE A 61 -13.12 -5.79 2.66
N GLY A 62 -13.89 -6.86 2.92
CA GLY A 62 -15.17 -7.15 2.26
C GLY A 62 -16.28 -6.14 2.59
N GLN A 63 -16.10 -5.31 3.61
CA GLN A 63 -16.99 -4.20 3.92
C GLN A 63 -16.61 -2.88 3.22
N VAL A 64 -15.41 -2.81 2.63
CA VAL A 64 -14.92 -1.62 1.94
C VAL A 64 -15.34 -1.71 0.47
N ARG A 65 -16.22 -0.80 0.05
CA ARG A 65 -16.75 -0.77 -1.33
C ARG A 65 -15.95 0.20 -2.18
N ASN A 66 -15.82 -0.12 -3.46
CA ASN A 66 -15.13 0.71 -4.47
C ASN A 66 -13.66 1.00 -4.14
N SER A 67 -13.01 0.08 -3.45
CA SER A 67 -11.60 0.19 -3.08
C SER A 67 -10.72 -0.04 -4.30
N PHE A 68 -9.79 0.87 -4.57
CA PHE A 68 -8.80 0.69 -5.63
C PHE A 68 -7.43 1.20 -5.16
N ILE A 69 -6.38 0.69 -5.78
CA ILE A 69 -5.06 1.32 -5.75
C ILE A 69 -4.74 1.84 -7.13
N ARG A 70 -4.08 3.00 -7.20
CA ARG A 70 -3.48 3.46 -8.43
C ARG A 70 -2.05 3.91 -8.21
N ILE A 71 -1.25 3.71 -9.25
CA ILE A 71 0.08 4.28 -9.39
C ILE A 71 -0.01 5.28 -10.51
N PHE A 72 0.39 6.51 -10.23
CA PHE A 72 0.42 7.57 -11.22
C PHE A 72 1.76 8.29 -11.16
N ASP A 73 2.15 8.87 -12.29
CA ASP A 73 3.31 9.74 -12.36
C ASP A 73 2.96 11.11 -11.76
N ALA A 74 3.65 11.50 -10.69
CA ALA A 74 3.33 12.73 -9.96
C ALA A 74 3.62 14.02 -10.76
N ALA A 75 4.47 13.98 -11.79
CA ALA A 75 4.81 15.14 -12.60
C ALA A 75 3.77 15.41 -13.71
N THR A 76 3.21 14.35 -14.27
CA THR A 76 2.24 14.39 -15.38
C THR A 76 0.81 14.13 -14.93
N ASN A 77 0.63 13.63 -13.71
CA ASN A 77 -0.63 13.12 -13.16
C ASN A 77 -1.25 11.99 -14.02
N SER A 78 -0.43 11.30 -14.80
CA SER A 78 -0.86 10.19 -15.66
C SER A 78 -0.92 8.90 -14.87
N ASP A 79 -2.06 8.22 -14.89
CA ASP A 79 -2.19 6.87 -14.35
C ASP A 79 -1.27 5.92 -15.11
N ILE A 80 -0.41 5.25 -14.37
CA ILE A 80 0.47 4.17 -14.86
C ILE A 80 -0.27 2.85 -14.72
N LEU A 81 -0.94 2.66 -13.59
CA LEU A 81 -1.71 1.45 -13.29
C LEU A 81 -2.82 1.78 -12.31
N LYS A 82 -4.00 1.20 -12.51
CA LYS A 82 -5.09 1.17 -11.55
C LYS A 82 -5.49 -0.28 -11.35
N TYR A 83 -5.64 -0.70 -10.10
CA TYR A 83 -6.09 -2.03 -9.72
C TYR A 83 -7.26 -1.89 -8.76
N GLU A 84 -8.41 -2.40 -9.16
CA GLU A 84 -9.63 -2.41 -8.36
C GLU A 84 -9.62 -3.67 -7.50
N LEU A 85 -9.87 -3.50 -6.21
CA LEU A 85 -10.03 -4.63 -5.29
C LEU A 85 -11.42 -5.21 -5.52
N GLU A 86 -11.57 -6.04 -6.54
CA GLU A 86 -12.82 -6.76 -6.82
C GLU A 86 -12.96 -8.05 -5.98
N GLU A 87 -11.91 -8.43 -5.23
CA GLU A 87 -11.91 -9.66 -4.45
C GLU A 87 -12.73 -9.57 -3.16
N ASP A 88 -13.37 -10.69 -2.83
CA ASP A 88 -14.22 -10.86 -1.65
C ASP A 88 -13.34 -11.07 -0.41
N PHE A 89 -12.65 -10.01 0.02
CA PHE A 89 -11.80 -9.97 1.22
C PHE A 89 -12.62 -9.98 2.52
N SER A 90 -13.59 -10.89 2.57
CA SER A 90 -14.64 -11.03 3.55
C SER A 90 -14.13 -11.33 4.96
N ILE A 91 -12.87 -11.73 5.11
CA ILE A 91 -12.25 -12.10 6.38
C ILE A 91 -10.83 -11.55 6.58
N GLU A 92 -10.28 -10.89 5.57
CA GLU A 92 -8.91 -10.38 5.55
C GLU A 92 -8.84 -8.98 6.15
N THR A 93 -7.79 -8.73 6.93
CA THR A 93 -7.56 -7.49 7.69
C THR A 93 -6.30 -6.76 7.23
N ALA A 94 -5.50 -7.42 6.39
CA ALA A 94 -4.35 -6.87 5.68
C ALA A 94 -4.36 -7.35 4.23
N ILE A 95 -4.02 -6.46 3.30
CA ILE A 95 -3.88 -6.78 1.88
C ILE A 95 -2.55 -6.23 1.38
N GLU A 96 -1.76 -7.09 0.76
CA GLU A 96 -0.63 -6.68 -0.06
C GLU A 96 -1.16 -6.34 -1.46
N PHE A 97 -1.27 -5.04 -1.74
CA PHE A 97 -1.77 -4.57 -3.03
C PHE A 97 -0.78 -4.87 -4.15
N GLY A 98 0.50 -4.67 -3.87
CA GLY A 98 1.55 -4.93 -4.83
C GLY A 98 2.89 -4.49 -4.30
N ARG A 99 3.90 -4.67 -5.14
CA ARG A 99 5.28 -4.34 -4.81
C ARG A 99 5.97 -3.68 -5.98
N ILE A 100 6.83 -2.74 -5.64
CA ILE A 100 7.78 -2.12 -6.56
C ILE A 100 9.10 -2.82 -6.32
N TYR A 101 9.63 -3.52 -7.32
CA TYR A 101 10.86 -4.29 -7.20
C TYR A 101 11.84 -3.93 -8.30
N LYS A 102 13.13 -4.08 -8.00
CA LYS A 102 14.22 -3.78 -8.93
C LYS A 102 14.60 -5.04 -9.71
N LYS A 103 14.52 -4.97 -11.04
CA LYS A 103 14.93 -6.05 -11.95
C LYS A 103 15.69 -5.45 -13.13
N ASP A 104 16.88 -5.97 -13.38
CA ASP A 104 17.78 -5.48 -14.44
C ASP A 104 18.07 -3.97 -14.33
N ASP A 105 18.33 -3.50 -13.10
CA ASP A 105 18.50 -2.08 -12.75
C ASP A 105 17.33 -1.15 -13.07
N LYS A 106 16.14 -1.73 -13.31
CA LYS A 106 14.90 -0.99 -13.55
C LYS A 106 13.88 -1.32 -12.48
N TRP A 107 13.19 -0.30 -12.00
CA TRP A 107 12.03 -0.48 -11.14
C TRP A 107 10.85 -1.00 -11.95
N LYS A 108 10.18 -2.01 -11.43
CA LYS A 108 8.98 -2.61 -11.97
C LYS A 108 7.94 -2.68 -10.88
N PHE A 109 6.68 -2.57 -11.25
CA PHE A 109 5.57 -2.80 -10.35
C PHE A 109 4.90 -4.15 -10.66
N GLU A 110 4.53 -4.86 -9.62
CA GLU A 110 3.72 -6.08 -9.68
C GLU A 110 2.52 -5.91 -8.77
N ALA A 111 1.31 -6.00 -9.33
CA ALA A 111 0.07 -6.11 -8.57
C ALA A 111 -0.03 -7.53 -8.01
N ILE A 112 -0.29 -7.67 -6.72
CA ILE A 112 -0.36 -8.97 -6.02
C ILE A 112 -1.80 -9.25 -5.61
N GLY A 113 -2.45 -8.36 -4.86
CA GLY A 113 -3.80 -8.58 -4.35
C GLY A 113 -3.89 -9.71 -3.32
N ALA A 114 -2.83 -9.94 -2.52
CA ALA A 114 -2.82 -11.04 -1.55
C ALA A 114 -3.35 -10.58 -0.19
N GLY A 115 -4.50 -11.12 0.21
CA GLY A 115 -5.09 -10.90 1.52
C GLY A 115 -4.51 -11.79 2.63
N MET A 116 -4.44 -11.26 3.84
CA MET A 116 -3.95 -11.93 5.04
C MET A 116 -4.87 -11.69 6.25
N LYS A 117 -5.05 -12.72 7.07
CA LYS A 117 -5.88 -12.66 8.29
C LYS A 117 -5.18 -12.05 9.50
N GLY A 118 -3.87 -12.25 9.64
CA GLY A 118 -3.12 -11.85 10.85
C GLY A 118 -2.62 -10.40 10.87
N GLY A 119 -3.21 -9.53 10.06
CA GLY A 119 -2.86 -8.12 10.00
C GLY A 119 -1.39 -7.86 9.63
N LEU A 120 -0.89 -6.69 10.03
CA LEU A 120 0.49 -6.26 9.77
C LEU A 120 1.53 -7.18 10.43
N ALA A 121 1.23 -7.74 11.60
CA ALA A 121 2.17 -8.56 12.37
C ALA A 121 2.56 -9.84 11.62
N ASP A 122 1.59 -10.51 10.98
CA ASP A 122 1.87 -11.70 10.19
C ASP A 122 2.55 -11.37 8.87
N TYR A 123 2.28 -10.20 8.28
CA TYR A 123 3.04 -9.72 7.14
C TYR A 123 4.51 -9.50 7.49
N LEU A 124 4.81 -8.84 8.61
CA LEU A 124 6.19 -8.60 9.06
C LEU A 124 6.97 -9.90 9.33
N LYS A 125 6.32 -10.96 9.80
CA LYS A 125 6.96 -12.28 9.98
C LYS A 125 7.42 -12.92 8.67
N LYS A 126 6.84 -12.54 7.53
CA LYS A 126 7.19 -13.09 6.21
C LYS A 126 8.53 -12.55 5.68
N TYR A 127 9.00 -11.42 6.21
CA TYR A 127 10.20 -10.70 5.74
C TYR A 127 11.30 -10.59 6.82
N ASN A 128 11.16 -11.29 7.95
CA ASN A 128 12.17 -11.47 9.00
C ASN A 128 12.83 -12.84 8.87
#